data_AF-A0AAV5Y0S0-F1
#
_entry.id   AF-A0AAV5Y0S0-F1
#
_cell.length_a   1.000
_cell.length_b   1.000
_cell.length_c   1.000
_cell.angle_alpha   90.00
_cell.angle_beta   90.00
_cell.angle_gamma   90.00
#
_symmetry.space_group_name_H-M   'P 1'
#
loop_
_entity.id
_entity.type
_entity.pdbx_description
1 polymer ?
#
loop_
_entity_poly.entity_id
_entity_poly.type
_entity_poly.pdbx_seq_one_letter_code
_entity_poly.pdbx_strand_id
1 'polypeptide(L)'
;MRRPPLALVFVAVLMIALGETAGAVMSQLRPQTERYARARVKANAPAHGLVGAAEYDAEVTSRAVFTAEAGLSFLHTHAEGLGPVILLAGTLAATTVPWRRMRALLYALFTLGALFPLGYLVYAVAVLEAGRDAGTALAEQYVLTPLGSAVILALVGLVIVLGRRHSRAA
;
A
#
# COMPACT_ATOMS: atom_id res chain seq x y z
N MET A 1 14.67 28.15 -5.00
CA MET A 1 13.55 27.27 -5.43
C MET A 1 12.85 26.70 -4.20
N ARG A 2 11.52 26.56 -4.22
CA ARG A 2 10.80 25.86 -3.14
C ARG A 2 10.90 24.36 -3.39
N ARG A 3 11.34 23.59 -2.38
CA ARG A 3 11.55 22.14 -2.44
C ARG A 3 10.57 21.41 -1.54
N PRO A 4 10.17 20.17 -1.86
CA PRO A 4 9.38 19.35 -0.95
C PRO A 4 10.15 19.08 0.37
N PRO A 5 9.45 18.77 1.46
CA PRO A 5 10.07 18.43 2.74
C PRO A 5 10.93 17.17 2.59
N LEU A 6 12.06 17.13 3.29
CA LEU A 6 12.98 15.99 3.25
C LEU A 6 12.29 14.68 3.68
N ALA A 7 11.42 14.73 4.69
CA ALA A 7 10.67 13.56 5.14
C ALA A 7 9.82 12.93 4.02
N LEU A 8 9.13 13.75 3.22
CA LEU A 8 8.33 13.26 2.09
C LEU A 8 9.20 12.58 1.05
N VAL A 9 10.33 13.21 0.70
CA VAL A 9 11.29 12.67 -0.27
C VAL A 9 11.88 11.36 0.22
N PHE A 10 12.30 11.33 1.49
CA PHE A 10 12.85 10.13 2.13
C PHE A 10 11.85 8.97 2.09
N VAL A 11 10.61 9.18 2.50
CA VAL A 11 9.59 8.13 2.49
C VAL A 11 9.33 7.65 1.06
N ALA A 12 9.20 8.55 0.08
CA ALA A 12 8.98 8.15 -1.30
C ALA A 12 10.14 7.32 -1.89
N VAL A 13 11.39 7.73 -1.64
CA VAL A 13 12.58 6.97 -2.07
C VAL A 13 12.67 5.63 -1.36
N LEU A 14 12.39 5.60 -0.06
CA LEU A 14 12.35 4.35 0.72
C LEU A 14 11.31 3.38 0.16
N MET A 15 10.12 3.87 -0.19
CA MET A 15 9.07 3.03 -0.78
C MET A 15 9.49 2.50 -2.15
N ILE A 16 10.14 3.30 -3.01
CA ILE A 16 10.69 2.81 -4.29
C ILE A 16 11.69 1.68 -4.03
N ALA A 17 12.68 1.91 -3.17
CA ALA A 17 13.69 0.90 -2.84
C ALA A 17 13.05 -0.37 -2.25
N LEU A 18 12.03 -0.22 -1.41
CA LEU A 18 11.28 -1.36 -0.87
C LEU A 18 10.49 -2.09 -1.95
N GLY A 19 9.87 -1.38 -2.89
CA GLY A 19 9.16 -1.96 -4.02
C GLY A 19 10.10 -2.81 -4.87
N GLU A 20 11.21 -2.23 -5.33
CA GLU A 20 12.23 -2.92 -6.13
C GLU A 20 12.77 -4.17 -5.44
N THR A 21 13.15 -4.04 -4.16
CA THR A 21 13.68 -5.17 -3.39
C THR A 21 12.63 -6.22 -3.10
N ALA A 22 11.38 -5.84 -2.83
CA ALA A 22 10.28 -6.79 -2.65
C ALA A 22 10.05 -7.63 -3.91
N GLY A 23 10.08 -7.02 -5.09
CA GLY A 23 9.97 -7.72 -6.38
C GLY A 23 11.05 -8.81 -6.54
N ALA A 24 12.31 -8.45 -6.29
CA ALA A 24 13.43 -9.38 -6.35
C ALA A 24 13.31 -10.51 -5.32
N VAL A 25 12.98 -10.17 -4.08
CA VAL A 25 12.84 -11.15 -2.97
C VAL A 25 11.70 -12.12 -3.24
N MET A 26 10.54 -11.64 -3.70
CA MET A 26 9.39 -12.51 -4.02
C MET A 26 9.73 -13.53 -5.10
N SER A 27 10.46 -13.14 -6.14
CA SER A 27 10.88 -14.05 -7.21
C SER A 27 11.83 -15.14 -6.70
N GLN A 28 12.83 -14.75 -5.90
CA GLN A 28 13.84 -15.67 -5.37
C GLN A 28 13.30 -16.61 -4.29
N LEU A 29 12.35 -16.14 -3.48
CA LEU A 29 11.84 -16.87 -2.31
C LEU A 29 10.44 -17.46 -2.54
N ARG A 30 9.92 -17.48 -3.77
CA ARG A 30 8.57 -17.96 -4.06
C ARG A 30 8.26 -19.33 -3.44
N PRO A 31 9.11 -20.37 -3.58
CA PRO A 31 8.83 -21.67 -2.95
C PRO A 31 8.81 -21.61 -1.42
N GLN A 32 9.65 -20.78 -0.81
CA GLN A 32 9.73 -20.58 0.65
C GLN A 32 8.47 -19.88 1.16
N THR A 33 8.04 -18.82 0.48
CA THR A 33 6.83 -18.04 0.80
C THR A 33 5.58 -18.91 0.73
N GLU A 34 5.43 -19.70 -0.34
CA GLU A 34 4.29 -20.60 -0.50
C GLU A 34 4.25 -21.65 0.63
N ARG A 35 5.39 -22.29 0.94
CA ARG A 35 5.49 -23.26 2.04
C ARG A 35 5.16 -22.64 3.39
N TYR A 36 5.67 -21.43 3.65
CA TYR A 36 5.38 -20.69 4.86
C TYR A 36 3.88 -20.38 4.99
N ALA A 37 3.27 -19.85 3.92
CA ALA A 37 1.85 -19.51 3.89
C ALA A 37 0.99 -20.76 4.13
N ARG A 38 1.27 -21.88 3.46
CA ARG A 38 0.56 -23.15 3.67
C ARG A 38 0.68 -23.64 5.11
N ALA A 39 1.89 -23.59 5.68
CA ALA A 39 2.12 -23.98 7.07
C ALA A 39 1.35 -23.08 8.04
N ARG A 40 1.31 -21.77 7.78
CA ARG A 40 0.61 -20.80 8.62
C ARG A 40 -0.91 -20.97 8.57
N VAL A 41 -1.48 -21.22 7.39
CA VAL A 41 -2.90 -21.53 7.20
C VAL A 41 -3.28 -22.79 7.98
N LYS A 42 -2.49 -23.85 7.85
CA LYS A 42 -2.69 -25.10 8.61
C LYS A 42 -2.62 -24.88 10.13
N ALA A 43 -1.67 -24.07 10.59
CA ALA A 43 -1.54 -23.72 12.00
C ALA A 43 -2.71 -22.87 12.53
N ASN A 44 -3.39 -22.12 11.67
CA ASN A 44 -4.57 -21.32 11.97
C ASN A 44 -5.87 -21.95 11.43
N ALA A 45 -5.96 -23.28 11.40
CA ALA A 45 -7.10 -24.01 10.83
C ALA A 45 -8.50 -23.46 11.19
N PRO A 46 -8.80 -23.08 12.45
CA PRO A 46 -10.11 -22.53 12.80
C PRO A 46 -10.43 -21.19 12.14
N ALA A 47 -9.44 -20.31 11.98
CA ALA A 47 -9.62 -19.00 11.34
C ALA A 47 -9.90 -19.13 9.84
N HIS A 48 -9.39 -20.21 9.22
CA HIS A 48 -9.61 -20.52 7.81
C HIS A 48 -10.81 -21.45 7.57
N GLY A 49 -11.46 -21.94 8.63
CA GLY A 49 -12.59 -22.87 8.52
C GLY A 49 -12.21 -24.25 7.98
N LEU A 50 -10.98 -24.70 8.22
CA LEU A 50 -10.53 -26.03 7.78
C LEU A 50 -11.23 -27.12 8.60
N VAL A 51 -11.73 -28.15 7.92
CA VAL A 51 -12.53 -29.23 8.52
C VAL A 51 -11.74 -30.52 8.73
N GLY A 52 -10.48 -30.57 8.29
CA GLY A 52 -9.59 -31.73 8.43
C GLY A 52 -9.72 -32.74 7.28
N ALA A 53 -10.55 -32.45 6.27
CA ALA A 53 -10.73 -33.29 5.09
C ALA A 53 -9.94 -32.70 3.92
N ALA A 54 -8.89 -33.42 3.49
CA ALA A 54 -7.88 -32.91 2.56
C ALA A 54 -8.45 -32.35 1.24
N GLU A 55 -9.46 -33.01 0.68
CA GLU A 55 -10.10 -32.62 -0.58
C GLU A 55 -10.85 -31.28 -0.46
N TYR A 56 -11.53 -31.05 0.67
CA TYR A 56 -12.25 -29.80 0.95
C TYR A 56 -11.31 -28.67 1.36
N ASP A 57 -10.32 -28.99 2.19
CA ASP A 57 -9.37 -28.02 2.74
C ASP A 57 -8.35 -27.52 1.71
N ALA A 58 -8.11 -28.28 0.63
CA ALA A 58 -7.15 -27.94 -0.41
C ALA A 58 -7.49 -26.61 -1.10
N GLU A 59 -8.75 -26.42 -1.48
CA GLU A 59 -9.20 -25.20 -2.16
C GLU A 59 -9.17 -23.99 -1.22
N VAL A 60 -9.64 -24.17 0.02
CA VAL A 60 -9.61 -23.12 1.05
C VAL A 60 -8.18 -22.66 1.32
N THR A 61 -7.27 -23.61 1.48
CA THR A 61 -5.84 -23.34 1.69
C THR A 61 -5.24 -22.64 0.48
N SER A 62 -5.52 -23.11 -0.74
CA SER A 62 -5.01 -22.51 -1.97
C SER A 62 -5.43 -21.05 -2.11
N ARG A 63 -6.70 -20.72 -1.85
CA ARG A 63 -7.20 -19.34 -1.90
C ARG A 63 -6.56 -18.45 -0.86
N ALA A 64 -6.38 -18.93 0.37
CA ALA A 64 -5.73 -18.16 1.43
C ALA A 64 -4.26 -17.86 1.09
N VAL A 65 -3.52 -18.86 0.61
CA VAL A 65 -2.12 -18.71 0.16
C VAL A 65 -2.02 -17.72 -1.00
N PHE A 66 -2.84 -17.91 -2.04
CA PHE A 66 -2.89 -17.01 -3.19
C PHE A 66 -3.17 -15.56 -2.76
N THR A 67 -4.11 -15.37 -1.85
CA THR A 67 -4.49 -14.02 -1.37
C THR A 67 -3.35 -13.37 -0.58
N ALA A 68 -2.63 -14.13 0.23
CA ALA A 68 -1.45 -13.63 0.94
C ALA A 68 -0.31 -13.26 -0.03
N GLU A 69 -0.05 -14.09 -1.05
CA GLU A 69 0.94 -13.81 -2.10
C GLU A 69 0.54 -12.61 -2.96
N ALA A 70 -0.75 -12.44 -3.24
CA ALA A 70 -1.27 -11.26 -3.92
C ALA A 70 -1.01 -10.00 -3.09
N GLY A 71 -1.14 -10.04 -1.76
CA GLY A 71 -0.72 -8.95 -0.88
C GLY A 71 0.74 -8.56 -1.06
N LEU A 72 1.67 -9.52 -1.09
CA LEU A 72 3.08 -9.23 -1.35
C LEU A 72 3.30 -8.63 -2.76
N SER A 73 2.58 -9.14 -3.76
CA SER A 73 2.62 -8.63 -5.13
C SER A 73 2.12 -7.18 -5.21
N PHE A 74 1.06 -6.86 -4.46
CA PHE A 74 0.53 -5.50 -4.36
C PHE A 74 1.46 -4.56 -3.60
N LEU A 75 2.14 -5.01 -2.55
CA LEU A 75 3.18 -4.25 -1.89
C LEU A 75 4.24 -3.80 -2.91
N HIS A 76 4.82 -4.75 -3.66
CA HIS A 76 5.84 -4.46 -4.66
C HIS A 76 5.36 -3.44 -5.70
N THR A 77 4.27 -3.76 -6.39
CA THR A 77 3.76 -2.94 -7.50
C THR A 77 3.30 -1.55 -7.08
N HIS A 78 2.65 -1.42 -5.92
CA HIS A 78 2.22 -0.11 -5.44
C HIS A 78 3.37 0.70 -4.85
N ALA A 79 4.34 0.06 -4.20
CA ALA A 79 5.52 0.77 -3.68
C ALA A 79 6.36 1.36 -4.81
N GLU A 80 6.58 0.59 -5.88
CA GLU A 80 7.28 1.03 -7.09
C GLU A 80 6.53 2.16 -7.81
N GLY A 81 5.21 2.02 -7.99
CA GLY A 81 4.41 3.01 -8.70
C GLY A 81 4.12 4.30 -7.93
N LEU A 82 3.88 4.23 -6.62
CA LEU A 82 3.39 5.35 -5.82
C LEU A 82 4.51 6.32 -5.40
N GLY A 83 5.73 5.82 -5.19
CA GLY A 83 6.88 6.65 -4.83
C GLY A 83 7.16 7.78 -5.84
N PRO A 84 7.30 7.50 -7.15
CA PRO A 84 7.50 8.53 -8.17
C PRO A 84 6.34 9.52 -8.26
N VAL A 85 5.10 9.05 -8.12
CA VAL A 85 3.90 9.90 -8.09
C VAL A 85 3.97 10.90 -6.95
N ILE A 86 4.39 10.47 -5.76
CA ILE A 86 4.53 11.34 -4.59
C ILE A 86 5.66 12.35 -4.77
N LEU A 87 6.80 11.96 -5.36
CA LEU A 87 7.90 12.88 -5.65
C LEU A 87 7.45 13.98 -6.61
N LEU A 88 6.74 13.61 -7.68
CA LEU A 88 6.18 14.55 -8.64
C LEU A 88 5.15 15.47 -7.98
N ALA A 89 4.15 14.91 -7.30
CA ALA A 89 3.08 15.66 -6.65
C ALA A 89 3.61 16.59 -5.55
N GLY A 90 4.58 16.12 -4.75
CA GLY A 90 5.25 16.93 -3.72
C GLY A 90 6.03 18.10 -4.32
N THR A 91 6.68 17.89 -5.46
CA THR A 91 7.39 18.94 -6.22
C THR A 91 6.40 19.97 -6.77
N LEU A 92 5.30 19.51 -7.40
CA LEU A 92 4.22 20.39 -7.86
C LEU A 92 3.62 21.18 -6.70
N ALA A 93 3.36 20.55 -5.55
CA ALA A 93 2.84 21.25 -4.37
C ALA A 93 3.84 22.31 -3.86
N ALA A 94 5.15 22.05 -3.93
CA ALA A 94 6.18 23.00 -3.51
C ALA A 94 6.19 24.27 -4.36
N THR A 95 6.02 24.12 -5.68
CA THR A 95 6.12 25.21 -6.65
C THR A 95 4.79 25.93 -6.87
N THR A 96 3.68 25.20 -6.81
CA THR A 96 2.38 25.72 -7.24
C THR A 96 1.46 26.15 -6.11
N VAL A 97 1.61 25.62 -4.88
CA VAL A 97 0.71 25.93 -3.76
C VAL A 97 1.26 27.12 -2.96
N PRO A 98 0.62 28.31 -3.01
CA PRO A 98 1.15 29.50 -2.34
C PRO A 98 0.96 29.45 -0.82
N TRP A 99 -0.17 28.90 -0.36
CA TRP A 99 -0.56 28.92 1.05
C TRP A 99 0.20 27.89 1.88
N ARG A 100 0.87 28.35 2.95
CA ARG A 100 1.67 27.50 3.85
C ARG A 100 0.86 26.37 4.49
N ARG A 101 -0.35 26.67 4.99
CA ARG A 101 -1.22 25.68 5.66
C ARG A 101 -1.69 24.58 4.70
N MET A 102 -2.17 24.96 3.51
CA MET A 102 -2.58 23.98 2.49
C MET A 102 -1.41 23.10 2.07
N ARG A 103 -0.24 23.69 1.84
CA ARG A 103 0.96 22.94 1.47
C ARG A 103 1.38 21.95 2.56
N ALA A 104 1.31 22.35 3.84
CA ALA A 104 1.58 21.45 4.96
C ALA A 104 0.58 20.30 5.03
N LEU A 105 -0.72 20.56 4.83
CA LEU A 105 -1.76 19.53 4.78
C LEU A 105 -1.52 18.54 3.64
N LEU A 106 -1.24 19.04 2.44
CA LEU A 106 -0.92 18.18 1.29
C LEU A 106 0.29 17.29 1.57
N TYR A 107 1.36 17.83 2.16
CA TYR A 107 2.52 17.01 2.52
C TYR A 107 2.22 15.98 3.59
N ALA A 108 1.40 16.29 4.60
CA ALA A 108 0.97 15.32 5.59
C ALA A 108 0.19 14.18 4.93
N LEU A 109 -0.79 14.51 4.08
CA LEU A 109 -1.60 13.52 3.36
C LEU A 109 -0.78 12.70 2.37
N PHE A 110 0.15 13.30 1.62
CA PHE A 110 1.06 12.55 0.74
C PHE A 110 1.99 11.64 1.55
N THR A 111 2.51 12.10 2.69
CA THR A 111 3.39 11.26 3.53
C THR A 111 2.64 10.08 4.12
N LEU A 112 1.41 10.30 4.61
CA LEU A 112 0.54 9.22 5.07
C LEU A 112 0.20 8.26 3.93
N GLY A 113 -0.24 8.78 2.79
CA GLY A 113 -0.55 8.00 1.60
C GLY A 113 0.64 7.23 1.05
N ALA A 114 1.87 7.73 1.23
CA ALA A 114 3.10 7.01 0.86
C ALA A 114 3.23 5.66 1.55
N LEU A 115 2.66 5.51 2.74
CA LEU A 115 2.70 4.27 3.51
C LEU A 115 1.67 3.24 3.04
N PHE A 116 0.77 3.60 2.11
CA PHE A 116 -0.27 2.72 1.58
C PHE A 116 0.24 1.33 1.15
N PRO A 117 1.38 1.20 0.44
CA PRO A 117 1.87 -0.12 0.03
C PRO A 117 2.22 -1.03 1.21
N LEU A 118 2.67 -0.48 2.35
CA LEU A 118 2.91 -1.26 3.58
C LEU A 118 1.62 -1.88 4.12
N GLY A 119 0.47 -1.28 3.83
CA GLY A 119 -0.83 -1.84 4.14
C GLY A 119 -1.06 -3.21 3.50
N TYR A 120 -0.43 -3.50 2.36
CA TYR A 120 -0.53 -4.82 1.74
C TYR A 120 0.32 -5.89 2.44
N LEU A 121 1.34 -5.49 3.21
CA LEU A 121 2.02 -6.42 4.13
C LEU A 121 1.10 -6.78 5.30
N VAL A 122 0.40 -5.78 5.85
CA VAL A 122 -0.63 -6.00 6.88
C VAL A 122 -1.75 -6.88 6.34
N TYR A 123 -2.17 -6.64 5.10
CA TYR A 123 -3.14 -7.47 4.38
C TYR A 123 -2.70 -8.93 4.29
N ALA A 124 -1.48 -9.19 3.79
CA ALA A 124 -0.95 -10.54 3.64
C ALA A 124 -0.88 -11.28 4.98
N VAL A 125 -0.42 -10.60 6.03
CA VAL A 125 -0.37 -11.16 7.39
C VAL A 125 -1.77 -11.39 7.93
N ALA A 126 -2.67 -10.41 7.85
CA ALA A 126 -4.04 -10.52 8.35
C ALA A 126 -4.79 -11.67 7.69
N VAL A 127 -4.59 -11.91 6.39
CA VAL A 127 -5.15 -13.07 5.67
C VAL A 127 -4.66 -14.38 6.28
N LEU A 128 -3.37 -14.51 6.57
CA LEU A 128 -2.83 -15.74 7.19
C LEU A 128 -3.30 -15.92 8.63
N GLU A 129 -3.49 -14.83 9.37
CA GLU A 129 -3.79 -14.82 10.80
C GLU A 129 -5.28 -14.94 11.12
N ALA A 130 -6.12 -14.13 10.48
CA ALA A 130 -7.54 -14.01 10.75
C ALA A 130 -8.42 -14.76 9.75
N GLY A 131 -7.82 -15.43 8.76
CA GLY A 131 -8.55 -16.02 7.64
C GLY A 131 -8.68 -15.05 6.46
N ARG A 132 -8.94 -15.59 5.27
CA ARG A 132 -8.97 -14.81 4.03
C ARG A 132 -9.94 -13.63 4.09
N ASP A 133 -11.21 -13.88 4.40
CA ASP A 133 -12.26 -12.87 4.33
C ASP A 133 -12.15 -11.84 5.47
N ALA A 134 -12.03 -12.30 6.71
CA ALA A 134 -11.89 -11.40 7.86
C ALA A 134 -10.57 -10.61 7.83
N GLY A 135 -9.45 -11.27 7.47
CA GLY A 135 -8.16 -10.62 7.32
C GLY A 135 -8.16 -9.53 6.25
N THR A 136 -8.76 -9.82 5.09
CA THR A 136 -8.96 -8.84 4.01
C THR A 136 -9.77 -7.64 4.49
N ALA A 137 -10.95 -7.90 5.09
CA ALA A 137 -11.83 -6.82 5.55
C ALA A 137 -11.16 -5.91 6.59
N LEU A 138 -10.42 -6.50 7.54
CA LEU A 138 -9.69 -5.74 8.56
C LEU A 138 -8.61 -4.85 7.94
N ALA A 139 -7.78 -5.40 7.05
CA ALA A 139 -6.72 -4.64 6.41
C ALA A 139 -7.28 -3.54 5.51
N GLU A 140 -8.35 -3.83 4.76
CA GLU A 140 -9.02 -2.86 3.90
C GLU A 140 -9.63 -1.72 4.70
N GLN A 141 -10.41 -2.03 5.74
CA GLN A 141 -11.14 -1.03 6.50
C GLN A 141 -10.22 -0.12 7.32
N TYR A 142 -9.21 -0.70 7.98
CA TYR A 142 -8.42 0.02 8.99
C TYR A 142 -7.08 0.52 8.48
N VAL A 143 -6.56 -0.01 7.36
CA VAL A 143 -5.21 0.33 6.87
C VAL A 143 -5.25 0.85 5.44
N LEU A 144 -5.73 0.05 4.49
CA LEU A 144 -5.67 0.40 3.07
C LEU A 144 -6.60 1.58 2.75
N THR A 145 -7.85 1.54 3.20
CA THR A 145 -8.83 2.60 2.89
C THR A 145 -8.40 3.95 3.44
N PRO A 146 -7.97 4.08 4.72
CA PRO A 146 -7.51 5.38 5.24
C PRO A 146 -6.26 5.91 4.53
N LEU A 147 -5.25 5.06 4.29
CA LEU A 147 -4.01 5.47 3.63
C LEU A 147 -4.23 5.81 2.16
N GLY A 148 -5.01 4.99 1.44
CA GLY A 148 -5.39 5.23 0.04
C GLY A 148 -6.24 6.49 -0.10
N SER A 149 -7.19 6.71 0.81
CA SER A 149 -7.98 7.95 0.84
C SER A 149 -7.10 9.17 1.06
N ALA A 150 -6.07 9.09 1.90
CA ALA A 150 -5.16 10.21 2.15
C ALA A 150 -4.45 10.66 0.85
N VAL A 151 -3.91 9.73 0.05
CA VAL A 151 -3.27 10.09 -1.23
C VAL A 151 -4.28 10.63 -2.24
N ILE A 152 -5.48 10.04 -2.33
CA ILE A 152 -6.55 10.52 -3.23
C ILE A 152 -6.94 11.95 -2.87
N LEU A 153 -7.22 12.22 -1.60
CA LEU A 153 -7.58 13.56 -1.12
C LEU A 153 -6.45 14.58 -1.35
N ALA A 154 -5.19 14.18 -1.19
CA ALA A 154 -4.05 15.03 -1.48
C ALA A 154 -3.96 15.38 -2.97
N LEU A 155 -4.12 14.39 -3.86
CA LEU A 155 -4.08 14.58 -5.30
C LEU A 155 -5.25 15.46 -5.78
N VAL A 156 -6.47 15.19 -5.33
CA VAL A 156 -7.65 16.02 -5.62
C VAL A 156 -7.43 17.45 -5.14
N GLY A 157 -6.93 17.63 -3.91
CA GLY A 157 -6.60 18.95 -3.36
C GLY A 157 -5.57 19.69 -4.19
N LEU A 158 -4.52 18.99 -4.66
CA LEU A 158 -3.50 19.57 -5.54
C LEU A 158 -4.10 20.00 -6.89
N VAL A 159 -4.91 19.15 -7.53
CA VAL A 159 -5.59 19.47 -8.81
C VAL A 159 -6.49 20.70 -8.67
N ILE A 160 -7.27 20.80 -7.60
CA ILE A 160 -8.13 21.96 -7.34
C ILE A 160 -7.31 23.25 -7.23
N VAL A 161 -6.15 23.21 -6.55
CA VAL A 161 -5.27 24.38 -6.42
C VAL A 161 -4.67 24.76 -7.78
N LEU A 162 -4.25 23.78 -8.58
CA LEU A 162 -3.71 24.00 -9.92
C LEU A 162 -4.76 24.65 -10.84
N GLY A 163 -5.98 24.11 -10.87
CA GLY A 163 -7.09 24.65 -11.67
C GLY A 163 -7.41 26.11 -11.31
N ARG A 164 -7.49 26.42 -10.00
CA ARG A 164 -7.73 27.80 -9.53
C ARG A 164 -6.63 28.79 -9.92
N ARG A 165 -5.40 28.35 -10.14
CA ARG A 165 -4.31 29.23 -10.61
C ARG A 165 -4.39 29.46 -12.11
N HIS A 166 -4.75 28.43 -12.88
CA HIS A 166 -4.92 28.57 -14.33
C HIS A 166 -6.02 29.58 -14.66
N SER A 167 -7.18 29.50 -14.01
CA SER A 167 -8.28 30.46 -14.21
C SER A 167 -8.00 31.89 -13.74
N ARG A 168 -6.92 32.14 -13.00
CA ARG A 168 -6.50 33.49 -12.59
C ARG A 168 -5.41 34.08 -13.50
N ALA A 169 -4.82 33.25 -14.35
CA ALA A 169 -3.75 33.64 -15.28
C ALA A 169 -4.25 33.77 -16.72
N ALA A 170 -5.38 33.15 -17.05
CA ALA A 170 -6.17 33.39 -18.26
C ALA A 170 -7.10 34.60 -18.06
#